data_AF-A0A2G6SUV6-F1
#
_entry.id   AF-A0A2G6SUV6-F1
#
_cell.length_a   1.000
_cell.length_b   1.000
_cell.length_c   1.000
_cell.angle_alpha   90.00
_cell.angle_beta   90.00
_cell.angle_gamma   90.00
#
_symmetry.space_group_name_H-M   'P 1'
#
loop_
_entity.id
_entity.type
_entity.pdbx_description
1 polymer ?
#
loop_
_entity_poly.entity_id
_entity_poly.type
_entity_poly.pdbx_seq_one_letter_code
_entity_poly.pdbx_strand_id
1 'polypeptide(L)'
;MSYFRTSYATLQELAKAGRYEDVAGFLVLARHASGLTHGQFAPYTLSGAGINSIHEKAGVSEEVARGVIERLKERGAIRPASVEAKTALRIARWEINQGSLDLDLPHALVDPLKNLQVDSALHRVRKRRPVASAYASDLTGVSDKELALDALMLLLGLYRNTKMCSYGGVSPFCIRRVWEVQSQTSKLGGIRWGAEPKIDSTYISFIRECLGYTYTQKQKTNEPSKEQKARFWNAWKTMVETGLFYEAVSLYDTDPASNDQAQLVATLRVNDFHAGAAQKAATDPSLLRTLELGSGSRFAYYTPASNDRDEPEAMWVILPEKRGALVGVWRPRFRASNKDTGSWIDQENEAITQIAERIESAAPSED
;
A
#
# COMPACT_ATOMS: atom_id res chain seq x y z
N MET A 1 -13.94 13.98 5.02
CA MET A 1 -12.82 13.02 5.17
C MET A 1 -13.07 11.86 4.22
N SER A 2 -12.10 11.48 3.38
CA SER A 2 -12.18 10.29 2.49
C SER A 2 -11.35 9.11 3.01
N TYR A 3 -11.06 9.11 4.32
CA TYR A 3 -10.36 8.05 5.04
C TYR A 3 -10.97 7.87 6.44
N PHE A 4 -10.74 6.71 7.04
CA PHE A 4 -11.12 6.38 8.42
C PHE A 4 -9.90 5.87 9.18
N ARG A 5 -9.99 5.85 10.51
CA ARG A 5 -8.89 5.43 11.39
C ARG A 5 -9.26 4.21 12.19
N THR A 6 -8.29 3.35 12.48
CA THR A 6 -8.47 2.17 13.32
C THR A 6 -7.15 1.77 13.99
N SER A 7 -7.18 0.72 14.82
CA SER A 7 -6.02 0.21 15.54
C SER A 7 -5.48 -1.05 14.88
N TYR A 8 -4.22 -1.01 14.45
CA TYR A 8 -3.56 -2.18 13.88
C TYR A 8 -3.41 -3.32 14.89
N ALA A 9 -3.17 -2.98 16.17
CA ALA A 9 -3.10 -3.96 17.25
C ALA A 9 -4.42 -4.73 17.42
N THR A 10 -5.56 -4.04 17.40
CA THR A 10 -6.88 -4.69 17.45
C THR A 10 -7.08 -5.63 16.25
N LEU A 11 -6.66 -5.23 15.04
CA LEU A 11 -6.76 -6.08 13.85
C LEU A 11 -5.88 -7.33 13.96
N GLN A 12 -4.66 -7.21 14.50
CA GLN A 12 -3.78 -8.36 14.76
C GLN A 12 -4.39 -9.34 15.77
N GLU A 13 -5.02 -8.85 16.84
CA GLU A 13 -5.72 -9.71 17.82
C GLU A 13 -6.92 -10.44 17.19
N LEU A 14 -7.67 -9.78 16.31
CA LEU A 14 -8.74 -10.42 15.56
C LEU A 14 -8.20 -11.47 14.57
N ALA A 15 -7.07 -11.19 13.91
CA ALA A 15 -6.44 -12.09 12.94
C ALA A 15 -5.98 -13.42 13.56
N LYS A 16 -5.68 -13.46 14.87
CA LYS A 16 -5.39 -14.71 15.60
C LYS A 16 -6.52 -15.75 15.55
N ALA A 17 -7.73 -15.34 15.17
CA ALA A 17 -8.84 -16.26 14.90
C ALA A 17 -8.66 -17.11 13.63
N GLY A 18 -7.73 -16.74 12.74
CA GLY A 18 -7.53 -17.39 11.46
C GLY A 18 -8.65 -17.14 10.44
N ARG A 19 -9.48 -16.10 10.65
CA ARG A 19 -10.64 -15.81 9.78
C ARG A 19 -10.56 -14.42 9.16
N TYR A 20 -10.49 -14.38 7.84
CA TYR A 20 -10.59 -13.16 7.04
C TYR A 20 -11.84 -12.34 7.39
N GLU A 21 -12.97 -13.01 7.57
CA GLU A 21 -14.28 -12.38 7.75
C GLU A 21 -14.37 -11.58 9.06
N ASP A 22 -13.66 -12.01 10.11
CA ASP A 22 -13.65 -11.31 11.39
C ASP A 22 -12.92 -9.96 11.28
N VAL A 23 -11.75 -9.94 10.61
CA VAL A 23 -10.98 -8.71 10.37
C VAL A 23 -11.71 -7.79 9.38
N ALA A 24 -12.20 -8.34 8.25
CA ALA A 24 -12.92 -7.56 7.24
C ALA A 24 -14.22 -6.97 7.80
N GLY A 25 -14.99 -7.72 8.59
CA GLY A 25 -16.20 -7.21 9.23
C GLY A 25 -15.92 -6.09 10.23
N PHE A 26 -14.86 -6.21 11.02
CA PHE A 26 -14.44 -5.13 11.92
C PHE A 26 -14.05 -3.86 11.14
N LEU A 27 -13.29 -3.98 10.04
CA LEU A 27 -12.95 -2.85 9.18
C LEU A 27 -14.20 -2.15 8.60
N VAL A 28 -15.23 -2.92 8.23
CA VAL A 28 -16.52 -2.36 7.79
C VAL A 28 -17.18 -1.55 8.91
N LEU A 29 -17.18 -2.05 10.15
CA LEU A 29 -17.73 -1.31 11.29
C LEU A 29 -16.91 -0.04 11.56
N ALA A 30 -15.58 -0.14 11.58
CA ALA A 30 -14.67 0.99 11.81
C ALA A 30 -14.83 2.08 10.74
N ARG A 31 -15.00 1.70 9.47
CA ARG A 31 -15.28 2.63 8.37
C ARG A 31 -16.54 3.46 8.60
N HIS A 32 -17.58 2.89 9.19
CA HIS A 32 -18.83 3.60 9.49
C HIS A 32 -18.85 4.20 10.90
N ALA A 33 -17.73 4.14 11.61
CA ALA A 33 -17.61 4.85 12.87
C ALA A 33 -17.47 6.35 12.60
N SER A 34 -18.13 7.17 13.41
CA SER A 34 -18.08 8.61 13.23
C SER A 34 -16.68 9.14 13.57
N GLY A 35 -16.03 9.85 12.64
CA GLY A 35 -14.75 10.52 12.90
C GLY A 35 -14.83 11.77 13.76
N LEU A 36 -16.00 12.07 14.34
CA LEU A 36 -16.25 13.20 15.23
C LEU A 36 -16.45 12.71 16.66
N THR A 37 -16.15 13.58 17.62
CA THR A 37 -16.52 13.38 19.03
C THR A 37 -18.02 13.58 19.20
N HIS A 38 -18.68 12.68 19.94
CA HIS A 38 -20.12 12.78 20.25
C HIS A 38 -20.33 12.67 21.74
N GLY A 39 -20.61 13.79 22.41
CA GLY A 39 -20.70 13.83 23.88
C GLY A 39 -19.38 13.33 24.51
N GLN A 40 -19.47 12.27 25.32
CA GLN A 40 -18.30 11.63 25.96
C GLN A 40 -17.56 10.63 25.06
N PHE A 41 -18.10 10.32 23.88
CA PHE A 41 -17.56 9.29 23.01
C PHE A 41 -16.51 9.88 22.07
N ALA A 42 -15.28 9.33 22.14
CA ALA A 42 -14.17 9.75 21.30
C ALA A 42 -14.42 9.45 19.80
N PRO A 43 -13.71 10.11 18.87
CA PRO A 43 -13.78 9.79 17.46
C PRO A 43 -13.56 8.30 17.17
N TYR A 44 -14.26 7.80 16.16
CA TYR A 44 -14.24 6.42 15.67
C TYR A 44 -14.71 5.35 16.67
N THR A 45 -15.38 5.74 17.76
CA THR A 45 -15.93 4.78 18.74
C THR A 45 -17.38 4.38 18.46
N LEU A 46 -18.19 5.22 17.81
CA LEU A 46 -19.61 4.93 17.55
C LEU A 46 -19.85 4.61 16.08
N SER A 47 -20.35 3.41 15.78
CA SER A 47 -20.64 2.95 14.42
C SER A 47 -22.12 2.67 14.20
N GLY A 48 -22.63 3.14 13.05
CA GLY A 48 -23.99 2.87 12.60
C GLY A 48 -24.14 1.66 11.67
N ALA A 49 -23.04 1.01 11.30
CA ALA A 49 -23.06 -0.18 10.45
C ALA A 49 -23.61 -1.41 11.20
N GLY A 50 -23.98 -2.43 10.45
CA GLY A 50 -24.43 -3.70 11.00
C GLY A 50 -24.27 -4.84 10.00
N ILE A 51 -25.04 -5.90 10.21
CA ILE A 51 -25.00 -7.14 9.42
C ILE A 51 -25.04 -6.85 7.90
N ASN A 52 -25.99 -6.04 7.44
CA ASN A 52 -26.15 -5.73 6.01
C ASN A 52 -24.90 -5.04 5.43
N SER A 53 -24.30 -4.11 6.17
CA SER A 53 -23.07 -3.45 5.73
C SER A 53 -21.92 -4.43 5.60
N ILE A 54 -21.78 -5.37 6.54
CA ILE A 54 -20.74 -6.41 6.49
C ILE A 54 -20.99 -7.35 5.31
N HIS A 55 -22.22 -7.83 5.15
CA HIS A 55 -22.65 -8.67 4.02
C HIS A 55 -22.24 -8.03 2.68
N GLU A 56 -22.66 -6.79 2.43
CA GLU A 56 -22.42 -6.10 1.16
C GLU A 56 -20.93 -5.77 0.95
N LYS A 57 -20.27 -5.18 1.97
CA LYS A 57 -18.94 -4.57 1.78
C LYS A 57 -17.78 -5.53 1.99
N ALA A 58 -17.93 -6.55 2.83
CA ALA A 58 -16.98 -7.66 2.90
C ALA A 58 -17.31 -8.78 1.90
N GLY A 59 -18.50 -8.73 1.27
CA GLY A 59 -18.99 -9.66 0.25
C GLY A 59 -19.44 -11.03 0.77
N VAL A 60 -19.63 -11.19 2.09
CA VAL A 60 -19.91 -12.48 2.75
C VAL A 60 -21.41 -12.77 2.71
N SER A 61 -21.88 -13.98 2.99
CA SER A 61 -23.32 -14.21 3.16
C SER A 61 -23.84 -13.51 4.42
N GLU A 62 -25.15 -13.26 4.49
CA GLU A 62 -25.77 -12.61 5.66
C GLU A 62 -25.59 -13.45 6.94
N GLU A 63 -25.68 -14.79 6.83
CA GLU A 63 -25.42 -15.72 7.93
C GLU A 63 -23.98 -15.59 8.45
N VAL A 64 -23.00 -15.52 7.54
CA VAL A 64 -21.60 -15.29 7.93
C VAL A 64 -21.44 -13.93 8.59
N ALA A 65 -22.08 -12.88 8.08
CA ALA A 65 -22.06 -11.54 8.67
C ALA A 65 -22.66 -11.50 10.09
N ARG A 66 -23.75 -12.24 10.34
CA ARG A 66 -24.32 -12.43 11.70
C ARG A 66 -23.31 -13.10 12.62
N GLY A 67 -22.70 -14.20 12.16
CA GLY A 67 -21.65 -14.89 12.89
C GLY A 67 -20.45 -13.99 13.22
N VAL A 68 -20.05 -13.10 12.29
CA VAL A 68 -18.98 -12.12 12.54
C VAL A 68 -19.34 -11.18 13.68
N ILE A 69 -20.56 -10.61 13.70
CA ILE A 69 -21.00 -9.71 14.77
C ILE A 69 -20.94 -10.40 16.14
N GLU A 70 -21.45 -11.62 16.26
CA GLU A 70 -21.42 -12.36 17.52
C GLU A 70 -19.99 -12.61 17.99
N ARG A 71 -19.09 -13.03 17.10
CA ARG A 71 -17.68 -13.27 17.45
C ARG A 71 -16.92 -11.99 17.80
N LEU A 72 -17.23 -10.86 17.17
CA LEU A 72 -16.66 -9.57 17.53
C LEU A 72 -17.14 -9.12 18.93
N LYS A 73 -18.40 -9.41 19.29
CA LYS A 73 -18.93 -9.17 20.65
C LYS A 73 -18.26 -10.06 21.68
N GLU A 74 -18.17 -11.36 21.42
CA GLU A 74 -17.52 -12.34 22.32
C GLU A 74 -16.06 -11.95 22.61
N ARG A 75 -15.36 -11.38 21.62
CA ARG A 75 -13.98 -10.89 21.75
C ARG A 75 -13.87 -9.51 22.39
N GLY A 76 -14.99 -8.87 22.73
CA GLY A 76 -15.00 -7.51 23.30
C GLY A 76 -14.53 -6.42 22.35
N ALA A 77 -14.46 -6.70 21.03
CA ALA A 77 -14.07 -5.72 20.01
C ALA A 77 -15.21 -4.73 19.71
N ILE A 78 -16.45 -5.15 19.94
CA ILE A 78 -17.64 -4.29 19.86
C ILE A 78 -18.61 -4.61 21.00
N ARG A 79 -19.44 -3.63 21.36
CA ARG A 79 -20.60 -3.81 22.22
C ARG A 79 -21.83 -3.09 21.66
N PRO A 80 -23.06 -3.54 21.93
CA PRO A 80 -24.26 -2.79 21.56
C PRO A 80 -24.18 -1.35 22.08
N ALA A 81 -24.59 -0.38 21.27
CA ALA A 81 -24.58 1.02 21.67
C ALA A 81 -25.51 1.26 22.87
N SER A 82 -24.96 1.93 23.90
CA SER A 82 -25.67 2.33 25.10
C SER A 82 -26.77 3.37 24.81
N VAL A 83 -27.60 3.66 25.82
CA VAL A 83 -28.63 4.69 25.71
C VAL A 83 -27.99 6.07 25.51
N GLU A 84 -26.88 6.33 26.20
CA GLU A 84 -26.10 7.55 26.08
C GLU A 84 -25.50 7.67 24.67
N ALA A 85 -24.94 6.57 24.13
CA ALA A 85 -24.40 6.54 22.78
C ALA A 85 -25.48 6.83 21.72
N LYS A 86 -26.67 6.26 21.87
CA LYS A 86 -27.80 6.51 20.96
C LYS A 86 -28.39 7.91 21.11
N THR A 87 -28.31 8.50 22.30
CA THR A 87 -28.68 9.90 22.52
C THR A 87 -27.70 10.83 21.83
N ALA A 88 -26.40 10.54 21.93
CA ALA A 88 -25.34 11.34 21.32
C ALA A 88 -25.32 11.19 19.78
N LEU A 89 -25.51 9.97 19.27
CA LEU A 89 -25.57 9.66 17.85
C LEU A 89 -26.70 8.66 17.58
N ARG A 90 -27.86 9.16 17.11
CA ARG A 90 -29.07 8.35 16.91
C ARG A 90 -28.90 7.10 16.04
N ILE A 91 -27.97 7.15 15.08
CA ILE A 91 -27.70 6.02 14.18
C ILE A 91 -26.76 4.97 14.79
N ALA A 92 -26.20 5.21 15.98
CA ALA A 92 -25.24 4.31 16.61
C ALA A 92 -25.90 2.95 16.93
N ARG A 93 -25.30 1.89 16.37
CA ARG A 93 -25.66 0.50 16.64
C ARG A 93 -24.64 -0.17 17.55
N TRP A 94 -23.37 0.19 17.37
CA TRP A 94 -22.24 -0.40 18.08
C TRP A 94 -21.34 0.67 18.65
N GLU A 95 -20.82 0.39 19.84
CA GLU A 95 -19.61 0.99 20.35
C GLU A 95 -18.45 0.05 20.02
N ILE A 96 -17.45 0.59 19.33
CA ILE A 96 -16.26 -0.14 18.91
C ILE A 96 -15.16 0.11 19.94
N ASN A 97 -14.62 -0.99 20.47
CA ASN A 97 -13.47 -0.95 21.36
C ASN A 97 -12.20 -0.96 20.50
N GLN A 98 -11.66 0.23 20.25
CA GLN A 98 -10.42 0.42 19.50
C GLN A 98 -9.35 0.93 20.45
N GLY A 99 -8.15 0.34 20.40
CA GLY A 99 -6.99 0.87 21.10
C GLY A 99 -6.48 2.17 20.47
N SER A 100 -5.16 2.37 20.50
CA SER A 100 -4.54 3.51 19.81
C SER A 100 -4.85 3.46 18.31
N LEU A 101 -5.38 4.56 17.78
CA LEU A 101 -5.70 4.72 16.35
C LEU A 101 -4.42 5.05 15.57
N ASP A 102 -3.69 4.02 15.16
CA ASP A 102 -2.39 4.14 14.48
C ASP A 102 -2.44 3.81 12.99
N LEU A 103 -3.63 3.56 12.43
CA LEU A 103 -3.81 3.18 11.05
C LEU A 103 -4.84 4.06 10.33
N ASP A 104 -4.37 4.81 9.34
CA ASP A 104 -5.21 5.60 8.44
C ASP A 104 -5.53 4.77 7.17
N LEU A 105 -6.81 4.58 6.87
CA LEU A 105 -7.26 3.74 5.76
C LEU A 105 -8.18 4.52 4.80
N PRO A 106 -7.98 4.41 3.48
CA PRO A 106 -8.88 5.03 2.51
C PRO A 106 -10.28 4.43 2.62
N HIS A 107 -11.31 5.25 2.39
CA HIS A 107 -12.68 4.72 2.27
C HIS A 107 -12.79 3.64 1.18
N ALA A 108 -12.04 3.79 0.08
CA ALA A 108 -11.97 2.84 -1.03
C ALA A 108 -11.42 1.44 -0.64
N LEU A 109 -10.85 1.30 0.56
CA LEU A 109 -10.55 -0.02 1.12
C LEU A 109 -11.83 -0.86 1.24
N VAL A 110 -12.91 -0.23 1.71
CA VAL A 110 -14.18 -0.86 2.08
C VAL A 110 -15.28 -0.53 1.05
N ASP A 111 -15.38 0.73 0.68
CA ASP A 111 -16.39 1.25 -0.24
C ASP A 111 -15.93 1.05 -1.69
N PRO A 112 -16.76 0.51 -2.60
CA PRO A 112 -16.44 0.50 -4.02
C PRO A 112 -16.38 1.94 -4.56
N LEU A 113 -15.54 2.19 -5.56
CA LEU A 113 -15.54 3.49 -6.24
C LEU A 113 -16.82 3.61 -7.08
N LYS A 114 -17.54 4.74 -6.96
CA LYS A 114 -18.81 4.98 -7.68
C LYS A 114 -18.58 4.92 -9.20
N ASN A 115 -19.60 4.45 -9.91
CA ASN A 115 -19.70 4.29 -11.38
C ASN A 115 -19.11 3.00 -11.97
N LEU A 116 -19.59 1.85 -11.49
CA LEU A 116 -19.80 0.61 -12.27
C LEU A 116 -18.57 -0.14 -12.82
N GLN A 117 -17.49 -0.39 -12.04
CA GLN A 117 -16.57 -1.53 -12.34
C GLN A 117 -15.43 -1.80 -11.33
N VAL A 118 -15.12 -0.89 -10.41
CA VAL A 118 -13.95 -1.04 -9.53
C VAL A 118 -14.36 -1.61 -8.16
N ASP A 119 -14.06 -2.90 -7.96
CA ASP A 119 -14.14 -3.59 -6.66
C ASP A 119 -13.30 -2.86 -5.59
N SER A 120 -13.83 -2.78 -4.36
CA SER A 120 -13.09 -2.27 -3.19
C SER A 120 -11.86 -3.14 -2.90
N ALA A 121 -10.91 -2.62 -2.13
CA ALA A 121 -9.71 -3.41 -1.81
C ALA A 121 -10.03 -4.72 -1.09
N LEU A 122 -11.00 -4.71 -0.16
CA LEU A 122 -11.49 -5.92 0.51
C LEU A 122 -12.03 -6.95 -0.51
N HIS A 123 -12.85 -6.52 -1.46
CA HIS A 123 -13.38 -7.42 -2.48
C HIS A 123 -12.28 -8.00 -3.37
N ARG A 124 -11.29 -7.18 -3.78
CA ARG A 124 -10.16 -7.63 -4.59
C ARG A 124 -9.31 -8.68 -3.86
N VAL A 125 -8.99 -8.45 -2.59
CA VAL A 125 -8.24 -9.40 -1.75
C VAL A 125 -8.99 -10.72 -1.64
N ARG A 126 -10.30 -10.67 -1.36
CA ARG A 126 -11.08 -11.88 -1.16
C ARG A 126 -11.32 -12.68 -2.44
N LYS A 127 -11.62 -12.03 -3.56
CA LYS A 127 -11.95 -12.71 -4.82
C LYS A 127 -10.72 -13.38 -5.44
N ARG A 128 -9.52 -12.97 -5.05
CA ARG A 128 -8.27 -13.53 -5.54
C ARG A 128 -8.16 -14.99 -5.10
N ARG A 129 -8.15 -15.91 -6.07
CA ARG A 129 -7.72 -17.29 -5.81
C ARG A 129 -6.19 -17.32 -5.79
N PRO A 130 -5.57 -18.10 -4.89
CA PRO A 130 -4.13 -18.31 -4.93
C PRO A 130 -3.74 -18.86 -6.31
N VAL A 131 -2.83 -18.15 -6.98
CA VAL A 131 -2.25 -18.60 -8.25
C VAL A 131 -1.22 -19.68 -7.92
N ALA A 132 -1.02 -20.65 -8.81
CA ALA A 132 0.16 -21.51 -8.78
C ALA A 132 1.40 -20.62 -8.64
N SER A 133 1.95 -20.55 -7.44
CA SER A 133 3.10 -19.71 -7.12
C SER A 133 4.33 -20.62 -7.08
N ALA A 134 5.52 -20.02 -7.24
CA ALA A 134 6.78 -20.72 -7.02
C ALA A 134 6.89 -21.33 -5.60
N TYR A 135 5.98 -20.95 -4.70
CA TYR A 135 5.91 -21.39 -3.32
C TYR A 135 4.78 -22.40 -3.05
N ALA A 136 4.10 -22.91 -4.08
CA ALA A 136 2.94 -23.79 -3.90
C ALA A 136 3.23 -25.04 -3.05
N SER A 137 4.44 -25.60 -3.15
CA SER A 137 4.90 -26.73 -2.34
C SER A 137 5.09 -26.41 -0.86
N ASP A 138 5.30 -25.15 -0.51
CA ASP A 138 5.49 -24.68 0.87
C ASP A 138 4.18 -24.17 1.49
N LEU A 139 3.06 -24.21 0.74
CA LEU A 139 1.73 -23.77 1.17
C LEU A 139 0.74 -24.93 1.35
N THR A 140 1.23 -26.17 1.31
CA THR A 140 0.42 -27.38 1.49
C THR A 140 -0.28 -27.37 2.85
N GLY A 141 -1.62 -27.38 2.84
CA GLY A 141 -2.44 -27.37 4.06
C GLY A 141 -2.92 -25.99 4.51
N VAL A 142 -2.46 -24.90 3.88
CA VAL A 142 -2.99 -23.55 4.16
C VAL A 142 -4.26 -23.34 3.34
N SER A 143 -5.35 -22.96 3.99
CA SER A 143 -6.64 -22.76 3.32
C SER A 143 -6.71 -21.43 2.56
N ASP A 144 -7.57 -21.34 1.53
CA ASP A 144 -7.82 -20.09 0.80
C ASP A 144 -8.25 -18.93 1.72
N LYS A 145 -8.96 -19.25 2.81
CA LYS A 145 -9.38 -18.25 3.81
C LYS A 145 -8.21 -17.67 4.59
N GLU A 146 -7.25 -18.52 4.93
CA GLU A 146 -6.02 -18.09 5.60
C GLU A 146 -5.14 -17.27 4.65
N LEU A 147 -5.05 -17.66 3.37
CA LEU A 147 -4.33 -16.88 2.37
C LEU A 147 -4.97 -15.51 2.10
N ALA A 148 -6.30 -15.43 2.10
CA ALA A 148 -7.03 -14.16 2.02
C ALA A 148 -6.79 -13.29 3.26
N LEU A 149 -6.72 -13.89 4.45
CA LEU A 149 -6.35 -13.20 5.68
C LEU A 149 -4.91 -12.68 5.63
N ASP A 150 -3.95 -13.48 5.14
CA ASP A 150 -2.55 -13.06 4.97
C ASP A 150 -2.44 -11.84 4.05
N ALA A 151 -3.15 -11.88 2.92
CA ALA A 151 -3.22 -10.77 1.99
C ALA A 151 -3.85 -9.52 2.63
N LEU A 152 -4.90 -9.67 3.43
CA LEU A 152 -5.51 -8.56 4.15
C LEU A 152 -4.56 -7.97 5.21
N MET A 153 -3.89 -8.80 6.00
CA MET A 153 -2.98 -8.33 7.04
C MET A 153 -1.71 -7.70 6.47
N LEU A 154 -1.22 -8.19 5.33
CA LEU A 154 -0.17 -7.52 4.56
C LEU A 154 -0.65 -6.16 4.03
N LEU A 155 -1.84 -6.10 3.42
CA LEU A 155 -2.43 -4.84 2.94
C LEU A 155 -2.47 -3.79 4.05
N LEU A 156 -2.94 -4.18 5.24
CA LEU A 156 -3.01 -3.31 6.41
C LEU A 156 -1.61 -2.91 6.92
N GLY A 157 -0.66 -3.84 6.94
CA GLY A 157 0.73 -3.55 7.31
C GLY A 157 1.43 -2.59 6.35
N LEU A 158 1.15 -2.70 5.04
CA LEU A 158 1.64 -1.77 4.02
C LEU A 158 1.04 -0.37 4.24
N TYR A 159 -0.26 -0.25 4.50
CA TYR A 159 -0.89 1.04 4.83
C TYR A 159 -0.27 1.68 6.08
N ARG A 160 -0.05 0.89 7.13
CA ARG A 160 0.57 1.36 8.38
C ARG A 160 1.96 1.95 8.16
N ASN A 161 2.71 1.35 7.25
CA ASN A 161 4.08 1.73 6.93
C ASN A 161 4.19 2.63 5.70
N THR A 162 3.07 3.16 5.21
CA THR A 162 3.06 4.18 4.15
C THR A 162 3.31 5.55 4.77
N LYS A 163 4.37 6.23 4.31
CA LYS A 163 4.67 7.63 4.62
C LYS A 163 5.06 8.31 3.31
N MET A 164 4.09 8.98 2.70
CA MET A 164 4.26 9.60 1.38
C MET A 164 5.31 10.70 1.44
N CYS A 165 5.30 11.61 2.43
CA CYS A 165 6.32 12.67 2.47
C CYS A 165 7.74 12.14 2.69
N SER A 166 7.92 11.11 3.51
CA SER A 166 9.26 10.60 3.83
C SER A 166 9.83 9.68 2.75
N TYR A 167 8.97 8.83 2.17
CA TYR A 167 9.42 7.73 1.31
C TYR A 167 8.78 7.74 -0.08
N GLY A 168 7.79 8.60 -0.31
CA GLY A 168 6.97 8.57 -1.50
C GLY A 168 6.07 7.33 -1.57
N GLY A 169 5.84 6.61 -0.46
CA GLY A 169 5.09 5.36 -0.46
C GLY A 169 5.32 4.52 0.79
N VAL A 170 5.26 3.20 0.64
CA VAL A 170 5.64 2.24 1.68
C VAL A 170 7.13 2.38 1.98
N SER A 171 7.47 2.37 3.26
CA SER A 171 8.87 2.44 3.69
C SER A 171 9.77 1.40 3.00
N PRO A 172 10.94 1.79 2.47
CA PRO A 172 11.93 0.85 1.90
C PRO A 172 12.49 -0.15 2.92
N PHE A 173 12.30 0.11 4.23
CA PHE A 173 12.58 -0.79 5.35
C PHE A 173 11.54 -1.89 5.54
N CYS A 174 10.43 -1.83 4.80
CA CYS A 174 9.41 -2.87 4.79
C CYS A 174 9.60 -3.77 3.58
N ILE A 175 9.39 -3.22 2.39
CA ILE A 175 9.53 -3.90 1.10
C ILE A 175 9.93 -2.90 0.02
N ARG A 176 10.84 -3.30 -0.86
CA ARG A 176 11.32 -2.48 -1.98
C ARG A 176 11.76 -3.34 -3.15
N ARG A 177 11.76 -2.78 -4.35
CA ARG A 177 12.46 -3.34 -5.50
C ARG A 177 13.81 -2.64 -5.64
N VAL A 178 14.90 -3.39 -5.69
CA VAL A 178 16.23 -2.80 -5.86
C VAL A 178 16.46 -2.48 -7.33
N TRP A 179 16.96 -1.29 -7.65
CA TRP A 179 17.41 -0.93 -8.99
C TRP A 179 18.92 -0.81 -9.00
N GLU A 180 19.59 -1.60 -9.83
CA GLU A 180 21.04 -1.60 -9.94
C GLU A 180 21.48 -0.68 -11.09
N VAL A 181 22.41 0.21 -10.77
CA VAL A 181 22.99 1.14 -11.75
C VAL A 181 24.03 0.41 -12.57
N GLN A 182 23.75 0.20 -13.85
CA GLN A 182 24.63 -0.45 -14.81
C GLN A 182 25.64 0.52 -15.43
N SER A 183 25.28 1.80 -15.59
CA SER A 183 26.19 2.79 -16.15
C SER A 183 25.92 4.21 -15.62
N GLN A 184 27.00 4.98 -15.49
CA GLN A 184 26.97 6.41 -15.21
C GLN A 184 27.95 7.13 -16.14
N THR A 185 27.45 8.02 -16.99
CA THR A 185 28.29 8.76 -17.95
C THR A 185 27.88 10.23 -17.98
N SER A 186 28.85 11.14 -18.12
CA SER A 186 28.55 12.57 -18.29
C SER A 186 27.91 12.81 -19.65
N LYS A 187 26.72 13.43 -19.68
CA LYS A 187 25.96 13.70 -20.91
C LYS A 187 24.98 14.86 -20.71
N LEU A 188 24.86 15.74 -21.72
CA LEU A 188 23.90 16.85 -21.78
C LEU A 188 23.77 17.63 -20.45
N GLY A 189 24.88 18.21 -19.97
CA GLY A 189 24.86 19.04 -18.75
C GLY A 189 24.64 18.28 -17.42
N GLY A 190 24.58 16.95 -17.45
CA GLY A 190 24.37 16.11 -16.26
C GLY A 190 25.04 14.74 -16.37
N ILE A 191 24.57 13.80 -15.55
CA ILE A 191 25.00 12.40 -15.57
C ILE A 191 23.84 11.55 -16.05
N ARG A 192 24.05 10.80 -17.12
CA ARG A 192 23.14 9.75 -17.57
C ARG A 192 23.33 8.52 -16.71
N TRP A 193 22.25 8.11 -16.05
CA TRP A 193 22.14 6.85 -15.32
C TRP A 193 21.48 5.83 -16.22
N GLY A 194 22.05 4.63 -16.33
CA GLY A 194 21.37 3.45 -16.85
C GLY A 194 21.18 2.45 -15.72
N ALA A 195 19.96 1.97 -15.51
CA ALA A 195 19.65 1.08 -14.41
C ALA A 195 18.64 -0.01 -14.79
N GLU A 196 18.76 -1.15 -14.12
CA GLU A 196 17.89 -2.32 -14.30
C GLU A 196 17.32 -2.76 -12.95
N PRO A 197 16.06 -3.22 -12.91
CA PRO A 197 15.47 -3.69 -11.68
C PRO A 197 15.91 -5.10 -11.33
N LYS A 198 16.09 -5.34 -10.04
CA LYS A 198 16.19 -6.68 -9.43
C LYS A 198 14.82 -7.13 -8.91
N ILE A 199 14.82 -8.29 -8.26
CA ILE A 199 13.65 -8.80 -7.54
C ILE A 199 13.32 -7.98 -6.30
N ASP A 200 12.10 -8.11 -5.82
CA ASP A 200 11.66 -7.51 -4.55
C ASP A 200 12.44 -8.07 -3.36
N SER A 201 12.70 -7.18 -2.41
CA SER A 201 13.39 -7.46 -1.15
C SER A 201 12.56 -6.97 0.03
N THR A 202 12.52 -7.76 1.11
CA THR A 202 11.74 -7.48 2.31
C THR A 202 12.56 -7.78 3.57
N TYR A 203 12.31 -7.07 4.66
CA TYR A 203 12.94 -7.34 5.95
C TYR A 203 12.14 -8.36 6.77
N ILE A 204 12.85 -9.22 7.51
CA ILE A 204 12.22 -10.23 8.39
C ILE A 204 11.28 -9.58 9.42
N SER A 205 11.65 -8.42 9.97
CA SER A 205 10.83 -7.65 10.90
C SER A 205 9.46 -7.31 10.30
N PHE A 206 9.42 -6.95 9.03
CA PHE A 206 8.18 -6.62 8.34
C PHE A 206 7.31 -7.84 8.06
N ILE A 207 7.90 -8.97 7.67
CA ILE A 207 7.16 -10.25 7.57
C ILE A 207 6.48 -10.58 8.89
N ARG A 208 7.20 -10.41 10.02
CA ARG A 208 6.68 -10.64 11.36
C ARG A 208 5.60 -9.66 11.77
N GLU A 209 5.72 -8.41 11.37
CA GLU A 209 4.69 -7.40 11.62
C GLU A 209 3.38 -7.78 10.92
N CYS A 210 3.44 -8.13 9.64
CA CYS A 210 2.25 -8.47 8.86
C CYS A 210 1.63 -9.81 9.25
N LEU A 211 2.45 -10.85 9.41
CA LEU A 211 2.00 -12.23 9.66
C LEU A 211 2.22 -12.68 11.11
N GLY A 212 2.36 -11.74 12.05
CA GLY A 212 2.65 -12.03 13.46
C GLY A 212 1.63 -12.96 14.11
N TYR A 213 0.36 -12.86 13.73
CA TYR A 213 -0.72 -13.73 14.19
C TYR A 213 -0.55 -15.22 13.81
N THR A 214 0.33 -15.54 12.85
CA THR A 214 0.65 -16.93 12.45
C THR A 214 1.75 -17.55 13.31
N TYR A 215 2.47 -16.75 14.10
CA TYR A 215 3.56 -17.24 14.93
C TYR A 215 3.00 -17.91 16.18
N THR A 216 3.42 -19.15 16.42
CA THR A 216 3.06 -19.85 17.66
C THR A 216 4.01 -19.44 18.77
N GLN A 217 3.52 -19.40 20.02
CA GLN A 217 4.34 -19.10 21.20
C GLN A 217 5.55 -20.04 21.38
N LYS A 218 5.59 -21.16 20.66
CA LYS A 218 6.68 -22.15 20.69
C LYS A 218 7.80 -21.89 19.69
N GLN A 219 7.66 -20.92 18.77
CA GLN A 219 8.76 -20.52 17.88
C GLN A 219 9.84 -19.78 18.67
N LYS A 220 10.88 -20.52 19.09
CA LYS A 220 12.04 -19.99 19.82
C LYS A 220 12.99 -19.14 18.95
N THR A 221 12.90 -19.24 17.63
CA THR A 221 13.79 -18.55 16.69
C THR A 221 13.14 -17.27 16.16
N ASN A 222 13.93 -16.21 16.02
CA ASN A 222 13.50 -14.94 15.44
C ASN A 222 13.27 -14.97 13.92
N GLU A 223 13.49 -16.11 13.26
CA GLU A 223 13.36 -16.27 11.81
C GLU A 223 12.01 -16.89 11.38
N PRO A 224 11.37 -16.35 10.32
CA PRO A 224 10.17 -16.95 9.71
C PRO A 224 10.47 -18.32 9.10
N SER A 225 9.56 -19.28 9.29
CA SER A 225 9.61 -20.58 8.62
C SER A 225 9.50 -20.45 7.09
N LYS A 226 9.82 -21.52 6.34
CA LYS A 226 9.63 -21.55 4.88
C LYS A 226 8.17 -21.26 4.49
N GLU A 227 7.23 -21.89 5.19
CA GLU A 227 5.80 -21.64 5.02
C GLU A 227 5.44 -20.17 5.28
N GLN A 228 5.95 -19.54 6.35
CA GLN A 228 5.66 -18.13 6.64
C GLN A 228 6.21 -17.18 5.57
N LYS A 229 7.41 -17.47 5.04
CA LYS A 229 7.97 -16.71 3.90
C LYS A 229 7.11 -16.91 2.63
N ALA A 230 6.69 -18.15 2.36
CA ALA A 230 5.81 -18.48 1.25
C ALA A 230 4.45 -17.75 1.34
N ARG A 231 3.84 -17.73 2.53
CA ARG A 231 2.58 -17.01 2.80
C ARG A 231 2.73 -15.51 2.57
N PHE A 232 3.83 -14.91 3.03
CA PHE A 232 4.13 -13.50 2.78
C PHE A 232 4.26 -13.19 1.29
N TRP A 233 5.07 -13.95 0.56
CA TRP A 233 5.26 -13.70 -0.87
C TRP A 233 4.01 -13.99 -1.71
N ASN A 234 3.17 -14.94 -1.28
CA ASN A 234 1.85 -15.16 -1.88
C ASN A 234 0.90 -13.96 -1.65
N ALA A 235 0.88 -13.43 -0.43
CA ALA A 235 0.15 -12.22 -0.10
C ALA A 235 0.68 -11.01 -0.91
N TRP A 236 1.99 -10.88 -1.06
CA TRP A 236 2.62 -9.82 -1.86
C TRP A 236 2.24 -9.91 -3.33
N LYS A 237 2.32 -11.10 -3.92
CA LYS A 237 1.82 -11.37 -5.28
C LYS A 237 0.34 -11.00 -5.43
N THR A 238 -0.45 -11.20 -4.37
CA THR A 238 -1.85 -10.75 -4.33
C THR A 238 -1.94 -9.22 -4.44
N MET A 239 -1.15 -8.46 -3.71
CA MET A 239 -1.14 -6.99 -3.77
C MET A 239 -0.83 -6.45 -5.17
N VAL A 240 0.21 -6.98 -5.81
CA VAL A 240 0.69 -6.51 -7.12
C VAL A 240 -0.32 -6.80 -8.23
N GLU A 241 -0.72 -8.06 -8.42
CA GLU A 241 -1.61 -8.47 -9.52
C GLU A 241 -3.07 -7.97 -9.34
N THR A 242 -3.50 -7.60 -8.13
CA THR A 242 -4.81 -6.93 -7.94
C THR A 242 -4.73 -5.44 -8.21
N GLY A 243 -3.54 -4.93 -8.54
CA GLY A 243 -3.25 -3.52 -8.74
C GLY A 243 -3.47 -2.68 -7.49
N LEU A 244 -3.47 -3.27 -6.28
CA LEU A 244 -3.65 -2.50 -5.04
C LEU A 244 -2.43 -1.64 -4.73
N PHE A 245 -1.26 -2.12 -5.14
CA PHE A 245 -0.01 -1.37 -5.11
C PHE A 245 0.63 -1.35 -6.50
N TYR A 246 1.37 -0.29 -6.77
CA TYR A 246 2.21 -0.18 -7.95
C TYR A 246 3.57 0.37 -7.56
N GLU A 247 4.56 0.14 -8.41
CA GLU A 247 5.92 0.60 -8.19
C GLU A 247 6.08 2.05 -8.63
N ALA A 248 6.80 2.83 -7.83
CA ALA A 248 7.35 4.12 -8.20
C ALA A 248 8.88 4.06 -8.04
N VAL A 249 9.59 4.13 -9.16
CA VAL A 249 11.05 4.22 -9.17
C VAL A 249 11.44 5.60 -8.66
N SER A 250 12.07 5.61 -7.51
CA SER A 250 12.36 6.82 -6.73
C SER A 250 13.87 7.00 -6.58
N LEU A 251 14.31 8.25 -6.68
CA LEU A 251 15.68 8.66 -6.40
C LEU A 251 15.77 9.09 -4.94
N TYR A 252 16.68 8.47 -4.20
CA TYR A 252 17.09 8.91 -2.87
C TYR A 252 18.48 9.54 -2.95
N ASP A 253 18.79 10.44 -2.02
CA ASP A 253 20.12 11.08 -1.90
C ASP A 253 21.24 10.09 -1.52
N THR A 254 20.89 9.02 -0.82
CA THR A 254 21.72 7.87 -0.47
C THR A 254 20.85 6.61 -0.39
N ASP A 255 21.47 5.41 -0.37
CA ASP A 255 20.71 4.15 -0.31
C ASP A 255 19.97 3.99 1.04
N PRO A 256 18.62 4.00 1.06
CA PRO A 256 17.86 3.80 2.28
C PRO A 256 18.07 2.40 2.89
N ALA A 257 18.59 1.42 2.16
CA ALA A 257 18.94 0.12 2.74
C ALA A 257 20.13 0.20 3.72
N SER A 258 21.01 1.19 3.55
CA SER A 258 22.24 1.35 4.32
C SER A 258 22.23 2.56 5.26
N ASN A 259 21.27 3.47 5.07
CA ASN A 259 21.18 4.71 5.82
C ASN A 259 19.72 5.07 6.13
N ASP A 260 19.36 5.13 7.40
CA ASP A 260 18.01 5.46 7.88
C ASP A 260 17.64 6.95 7.72
N GLN A 261 18.62 7.80 7.44
CA GLN A 261 18.44 9.22 7.14
C GLN A 261 18.31 9.52 5.64
N ALA A 262 18.26 8.49 4.79
CA ALA A 262 18.07 8.68 3.35
C ALA A 262 16.78 9.45 3.06
N GLN A 263 16.88 10.48 2.24
CA GLN A 263 15.77 11.36 1.87
C GLN A 263 15.35 11.10 0.43
N LEU A 264 14.03 11.04 0.23
CA LEU A 264 13.46 11.04 -1.11
C LEU A 264 13.80 12.36 -1.80
N VAL A 265 14.45 12.29 -2.96
CA VAL A 265 14.74 13.44 -3.80
C VAL A 265 13.59 13.67 -4.78
N ALA A 266 13.23 12.64 -5.54
CA ALA A 266 12.12 12.69 -6.50
C ALA A 266 11.73 11.31 -7.02
N THR A 267 10.53 11.22 -7.55
CA THR A 267 9.98 10.10 -8.31
C THR A 267 10.44 10.23 -9.73
N LEU A 268 11.21 9.26 -10.19
CA LEU A 268 11.66 9.21 -11.57
C LEU A 268 10.55 8.67 -12.46
N ARG A 269 9.93 7.54 -12.08
CA ARG A 269 8.98 6.81 -12.92
C ARG A 269 7.89 6.14 -12.10
N VAL A 270 6.69 6.05 -12.65
CA VAL A 270 5.54 5.34 -12.05
C VAL A 270 5.13 4.14 -12.90
N ASN A 271 5.41 2.95 -12.40
CA ASN A 271 5.11 1.66 -13.03
C ASN A 271 3.73 1.15 -12.59
N ASP A 272 2.68 1.84 -13.03
CA ASP A 272 1.29 1.43 -12.81
C ASP A 272 0.68 0.77 -14.05
N PHE A 273 0.80 -0.56 -14.12
CA PHE A 273 0.26 -1.39 -15.21
C PHE A 273 -1.26 -1.57 -15.16
N HIS A 274 -1.90 -1.23 -14.02
CA HIS A 274 -3.34 -1.34 -13.84
C HIS A 274 -4.07 0.01 -14.03
N ALA A 275 -3.35 1.11 -14.27
CA ALA A 275 -3.95 2.38 -14.64
C ALA A 275 -4.54 2.30 -16.06
N GLY A 276 -5.83 2.65 -16.20
CA GLY A 276 -6.45 2.85 -17.51
C GLY A 276 -5.86 4.07 -18.24
N ALA A 277 -6.04 4.17 -19.56
CA ALA A 277 -5.47 5.24 -20.39
C ALA A 277 -5.85 6.66 -19.91
N ALA A 278 -7.11 6.87 -19.52
CA ALA A 278 -7.58 8.16 -18.97
C ALA A 278 -6.96 8.48 -17.59
N GLN A 279 -6.63 7.45 -16.80
CA GLN A 279 -6.03 7.60 -15.47
C GLN A 279 -4.53 7.87 -15.58
N LYS A 280 -3.83 7.27 -16.55
CA LYS A 280 -2.42 7.56 -16.90
C LYS A 280 -2.15 9.03 -17.23
N ALA A 281 -3.17 9.78 -17.68
CA ALA A 281 -3.06 11.21 -17.93
C ALA A 281 -3.14 12.07 -16.65
N ALA A 282 -3.72 11.54 -15.57
CA ALA A 282 -3.92 12.23 -14.28
C ALA A 282 -3.10 11.59 -13.12
N THR A 283 -2.08 10.78 -13.44
CA THR A 283 -1.29 10.03 -12.46
C THR A 283 -0.33 10.90 -11.65
N ASP A 284 0.15 10.28 -10.55
CA ASP A 284 1.29 10.71 -9.74
C ASP A 284 2.38 11.43 -10.56
N PRO A 285 3.00 12.47 -9.98
CA PRO A 285 4.14 13.15 -10.59
C PRO A 285 5.29 12.16 -10.85
N SER A 286 5.94 12.29 -12.01
CA SER A 286 7.16 11.54 -12.33
C SER A 286 8.05 12.32 -13.28
N LEU A 287 9.35 12.40 -12.99
CA LEU A 287 10.32 13.14 -13.80
C LEU A 287 10.37 12.66 -15.25
N LEU A 288 10.38 11.35 -15.49
CA LEU A 288 10.43 10.80 -16.84
C LEU A 288 9.27 11.31 -17.70
N ARG A 289 8.06 11.30 -17.15
CA ARG A 289 6.88 11.80 -17.86
C ARG A 289 6.99 13.29 -18.19
N THR A 290 7.48 14.10 -17.24
CA THR A 290 7.69 15.54 -17.45
C THR A 290 8.69 15.79 -18.58
N LEU A 291 9.82 15.08 -18.55
CA LEU A 291 10.86 15.20 -19.59
C LEU A 291 10.40 14.68 -20.95
N GLU A 292 9.66 13.57 -20.99
CA GLU A 292 9.10 13.00 -22.23
C GLU A 292 8.09 13.93 -22.90
N LEU A 293 7.24 14.62 -22.11
CA LEU A 293 6.27 15.58 -22.63
C LEU A 293 6.92 16.88 -23.12
N GLY A 294 7.98 17.34 -22.47
CA GLY A 294 8.68 18.57 -22.84
C GLY A 294 9.67 18.40 -23.98
N SER A 295 10.46 17.31 -23.93
CA SER A 295 11.69 17.15 -24.72
C SER A 295 11.84 15.75 -25.33
N GLY A 296 10.76 14.96 -25.34
CA GLY A 296 10.77 13.60 -25.87
C GLY A 296 11.79 12.70 -25.17
N SER A 297 12.44 11.82 -25.94
CA SER A 297 13.44 10.88 -25.41
C SER A 297 14.84 11.48 -25.22
N ARG A 298 14.99 12.82 -25.30
CA ARG A 298 16.30 13.50 -25.21
C ARG A 298 16.96 13.27 -23.85
N PHE A 299 16.19 13.34 -22.77
CA PHE A 299 16.72 13.32 -21.40
C PHE A 299 16.37 12.07 -20.60
N ALA A 300 15.38 11.29 -21.03
CA ALA A 300 15.03 10.07 -20.36
C ALA A 300 14.31 9.09 -21.29
N TYR A 301 14.33 7.82 -20.92
CA TYR A 301 13.65 6.74 -21.63
C TYR A 301 13.47 5.53 -20.72
N TYR A 302 12.45 4.72 -21.04
CA TYR A 302 12.11 3.50 -20.32
C TYR A 302 11.82 2.35 -21.27
N THR A 303 12.45 1.21 -21.03
CA THR A 303 12.15 -0.07 -21.67
C THR A 303 11.29 -0.91 -20.71
N PRO A 304 10.01 -1.18 -21.03
CA PRO A 304 9.15 -2.00 -20.17
C PRO A 304 9.55 -3.48 -20.14
N ALA A 305 9.26 -4.19 -19.04
CA ALA A 305 9.49 -5.63 -18.92
C ALA A 305 8.81 -6.50 -19.98
N SER A 306 7.70 -6.02 -20.54
CA SER A 306 7.04 -6.63 -21.70
C SER A 306 7.12 -5.63 -22.85
N ASN A 307 8.02 -5.89 -23.79
CA ASN A 307 8.23 -5.09 -24.99
C ASN A 307 8.32 -6.00 -26.22
N ASP A 308 8.17 -5.40 -27.40
CA ASP A 308 8.16 -6.07 -28.71
C ASP A 308 9.54 -6.55 -29.18
N ARG A 309 10.60 -6.21 -28.43
CA ARG A 309 12.00 -6.48 -28.79
C ARG A 309 12.66 -7.52 -27.89
N ASP A 310 11.92 -8.09 -26.94
CA ASP A 310 12.42 -9.00 -25.90
C ASP A 310 13.64 -8.43 -25.14
N GLU A 311 13.74 -7.11 -25.04
CA GLU A 311 14.81 -6.43 -24.31
C GLU A 311 14.55 -6.49 -22.78
N PRO A 312 15.59 -6.56 -21.93
CA PRO A 312 15.43 -6.45 -20.49
C PRO A 312 14.73 -5.15 -20.05
N GLU A 313 13.98 -5.21 -18.94
CA GLU A 313 13.42 -4.00 -18.31
C GLU A 313 14.57 -3.08 -17.89
N ALA A 314 14.55 -1.83 -18.37
CA ALA A 314 15.63 -0.89 -18.11
C ALA A 314 15.11 0.54 -18.13
N MET A 315 15.82 1.41 -17.41
CA MET A 315 15.58 2.84 -17.43
C MET A 315 16.90 3.55 -17.70
N TRP A 316 16.85 4.63 -18.48
CA TRP A 316 17.90 5.63 -18.39
C TRP A 316 17.33 7.04 -18.25
N VAL A 317 18.03 7.86 -17.48
CA VAL A 317 17.63 9.23 -17.17
C VAL A 317 18.88 10.08 -16.97
N ILE A 318 18.84 11.32 -17.46
CA ILE A 318 19.86 12.32 -17.15
C ILE A 318 19.44 13.04 -15.87
N LEU A 319 20.34 13.08 -14.90
CA LEU A 319 20.15 13.78 -13.63
C LEU A 319 21.24 14.85 -13.48
N PRO A 320 20.94 15.99 -12.83
CA PRO A 320 21.90 17.08 -12.68
C PRO A 320 23.06 16.74 -11.73
N GLU A 321 22.96 15.68 -10.89
CA GLU A 321 23.94 15.35 -9.85
C GLU A 321 24.33 13.85 -9.81
N LYS A 322 25.47 13.54 -9.19
CA LYS A 322 26.08 12.19 -9.10
C LYS A 322 25.59 11.34 -7.93
N ARG A 323 24.93 11.92 -6.93
CA ARG A 323 24.68 11.26 -5.64
C ARG A 323 23.27 10.71 -5.60
N GLY A 324 23.17 9.43 -5.27
CA GLY A 324 21.89 8.84 -4.96
C GLY A 324 21.82 7.33 -5.09
N ALA A 325 20.65 6.81 -4.76
CA ALA A 325 20.27 5.42 -4.99
C ALA A 325 18.91 5.36 -5.66
N LEU A 326 18.76 4.40 -6.57
CA LEU A 326 17.48 4.13 -7.22
C LEU A 326 16.77 3.01 -6.49
N VAL A 327 15.54 3.28 -6.05
CA VAL A 327 14.75 2.33 -5.29
C VAL A 327 13.33 2.31 -5.82
N GLY A 328 12.82 1.12 -6.12
CA GLY A 328 11.42 0.88 -6.40
C GLY A 328 10.65 0.90 -5.09
N VAL A 329 9.89 1.99 -4.89
CA VAL A 329 9.01 2.17 -3.74
C VAL A 329 7.59 1.77 -4.13
N TRP A 330 6.91 1.04 -3.25
CA TRP A 330 5.55 0.60 -3.51
C TRP A 330 4.53 1.61 -3.01
N ARG A 331 3.61 2.05 -3.87
CA ARG A 331 2.57 3.03 -3.54
C ARG A 331 1.20 2.38 -3.50
N PRO A 332 0.38 2.68 -2.47
CA PRO A 332 -1.01 2.24 -2.51
C PRO A 332 -1.77 3.02 -3.58
N ARG A 333 -2.59 2.30 -4.37
CA ARG A 333 -3.50 2.91 -5.35
C ARG A 333 -4.56 3.78 -4.69
N PHE A 334 -5.11 3.29 -3.60
CA PHE A 334 -6.08 4.03 -2.82
C PHE A 334 -5.35 4.63 -1.62
N ARG A 335 -5.34 5.96 -1.48
CA ARG A 335 -4.64 6.62 -0.38
C ARG A 335 -5.61 7.23 0.61
N ALA A 336 -5.24 7.18 1.88
CA ALA A 336 -5.91 7.98 2.88
C ALA A 336 -5.66 9.46 2.55
N SER A 337 -6.73 10.26 2.45
CA SER A 337 -6.61 11.71 2.25
C SER A 337 -6.26 12.38 3.58
N ASN A 338 -5.05 12.13 4.05
CA ASN A 338 -4.46 12.72 5.24
C ASN A 338 -3.44 13.80 4.85
N LYS A 339 -2.90 14.51 5.85
CA LYS A 339 -1.96 15.62 5.64
C LYS A 339 -0.68 15.17 4.92
N ASP A 340 -0.15 14.00 5.29
CA ASP A 340 1.05 13.41 4.69
C ASP A 340 0.88 13.21 3.17
N THR A 341 -0.22 12.59 2.74
CA THR A 341 -0.49 12.40 1.29
C THR A 341 -0.66 13.74 0.56
N GLY A 342 -1.36 14.70 1.16
CA GLY A 342 -1.56 16.02 0.55
C GLY A 342 -0.25 16.78 0.35
N SER A 343 0.55 16.91 1.40
CA SER A 343 1.83 17.62 1.36
C SER A 343 2.84 16.97 0.41
N TRP A 344 2.84 15.63 0.32
CA TRP A 344 3.72 14.93 -0.60
C TRP A 344 3.46 15.31 -2.07
N ILE A 345 2.19 15.42 -2.50
CA ILE A 345 1.88 15.76 -3.91
C ILE A 345 2.50 17.10 -4.30
N ASP A 346 2.38 18.11 -3.44
CA ASP A 346 2.91 19.45 -3.72
C ASP A 346 4.44 19.45 -3.76
N GLN A 347 5.09 18.83 -2.75
CA GLN A 347 6.55 18.71 -2.67
C GLN A 347 7.13 17.95 -3.86
N GLU A 348 6.47 16.88 -4.28
CA GLU A 348 6.92 16.02 -5.38
C GLU A 348 6.87 16.76 -6.73
N ASN A 349 5.80 17.52 -6.99
CA ASN A 349 5.69 18.33 -8.20
C ASN A 349 6.76 19.42 -8.25
N GLU A 350 7.01 20.09 -7.13
CA GLU A 350 8.04 21.12 -7.03
C GLU A 350 9.44 20.54 -7.29
N ALA A 351 9.79 19.43 -6.62
CA ALA A 351 11.08 18.77 -6.80
C ALA A 351 11.31 18.32 -8.25
N ILE A 352 10.30 17.71 -8.88
CA ILE A 352 10.39 17.27 -10.28
C ILE A 352 10.56 18.44 -11.23
N THR A 353 9.82 19.54 -11.02
CA THR A 353 9.91 20.74 -11.84
C THR A 353 11.31 21.35 -11.77
N GLN A 354 11.85 21.51 -10.55
CA GLN A 354 13.20 22.04 -10.33
C GLN A 354 14.27 21.17 -10.99
N ILE A 355 14.16 19.84 -10.91
CA ILE A 355 15.12 18.93 -11.56
C ILE A 355 15.04 19.06 -13.08
N ALA A 356 13.83 19.08 -13.66
CA ALA A 356 13.64 19.22 -15.10
C ALA A 356 14.23 20.53 -15.63
N GLU A 357 13.94 21.66 -14.98
CA GLU A 357 14.47 22.98 -15.36
C GLU A 357 16.00 23.03 -15.30
N ARG A 358 16.62 22.40 -14.29
CA ARG A 358 18.08 22.30 -14.18
C ARG A 358 18.71 21.50 -15.31
N ILE A 359 18.08 20.39 -15.72
CA ILE A 359 18.56 19.56 -16.84
C ILE A 359 18.50 20.37 -18.14
N GLU A 360 17.36 21.01 -18.42
CA GLU A 360 17.18 21.83 -19.63
C GLU A 360 18.15 23.01 -19.68
N SER A 361 18.30 23.73 -18.57
CA SER A 361 19.20 24.90 -18.50
C SER A 361 20.67 24.55 -18.64
N ALA A 362 21.07 23.32 -18.28
CA ALA A 362 22.43 22.83 -18.41
C ALA A 362 22.70 22.16 -19.77
N ALA A 363 21.65 21.86 -20.53
CA ALA A 363 21.79 21.24 -21.84
C ALA A 363 22.34 22.26 -22.85
N PRO A 364 23.30 21.87 -23.71
CA PRO A 364 23.75 22.74 -24.79
C PRO A 364 22.57 23.08 -25.72
N SER A 365 22.52 24.34 -26.19
CA SER A 365 21.58 24.77 -27.24
C SER A 365 21.76 23.89 -28.48
N GLU A 366 20.65 23.51 -29.10
CA GLU A 366 20.70 22.86 -30.41
C GLU A 366 21.14 23.91 -31.45
N ASP A 367 22.44 23.93 -31.75
CA ASP A 367 23.03 24.69 -32.86
C ASP A 367 22.87 23.94 -34.19
#